data_AF-A0A9X1NKE6-F1
#
_entry.id   AF-A0A9X1NKE6-F1
#
_cell.length_a   1.000
_cell.length_b   1.000
_cell.length_c   1.000
_cell.angle_alpha   90.00
_cell.angle_beta   90.00
_cell.angle_gamma   90.00
#
_symmetry.space_group_name_H-M   'P 1'
#
loop_
_entity.id
_entity.type
_entity.pdbx_description
1 polymer ?
#
loop_
_entity_poly.entity_id
_entity_poly.type
_entity_poly.pdbx_seq_one_letter_code
_entity_poly.pdbx_strand_id
1 'polypeptide(L)' 'MSIENAGTGTDSGTWADFRKSTFSGGGGCVEVSLSDQGGARVRDTKSKGQGPVLEFNAEEWSAFLAGARAGEFGTPHS' A
#
# COMPACT_ATOMS: atom_id res chain seq x y z
N MET A 1 -6.65 13.18 15.72
CA MET A 1 -5.51 12.35 15.30
C MET A 1 -5.24 12.68 13.86
N SER A 2 -4.44 13.72 13.65
CA SER A 2 -4.02 14.15 12.33
C SER A 2 -2.81 13.31 11.97
N ILE A 3 -2.91 12.45 10.96
CA ILE A 3 -1.73 11.86 10.36
C ILE A 3 -1.12 12.99 9.53
N GLU A 4 -0.22 13.75 10.13
CA GLU A 4 0.69 14.60 9.37
C GLU A 4 1.63 13.69 8.59
N ASN A 5 1.44 13.69 7.27
CA ASN A 5 2.26 12.97 6.30
C ASN A 5 3.69 13.53 6.33
N ALA A 6 4.50 13.11 7.29
CA ALA A 6 5.94 13.33 7.32
C ALA A 6 6.65 12.25 6.48
N GLY A 7 6.14 11.98 5.27
CA GLY A 7 6.83 11.21 4.25
C GLY A 7 7.78 12.10 3.46
N THR A 8 8.74 12.76 4.13
CA THR A 8 9.87 13.39 3.43
C THR A 8 10.96 12.35 3.27
N GLY A 9 10.68 11.37 2.41
CA GLY A 9 11.55 10.25 2.14
C GLY A 9 10.96 9.46 0.99
N THR A 10 10.77 10.10 -0.16
CA THR A 10 10.56 9.35 -1.39
C THR A 10 11.82 8.53 -1.62
N ASP A 11 11.78 7.24 -1.31
CA ASP A 11 12.85 6.32 -1.64
C ASP A 11 13.16 6.51 -3.13
N SER A 12 14.38 6.98 -3.45
CA SER A 12 14.81 7.29 -4.82
C SER A 12 14.97 6.04 -5.70
N GLY A 13 14.40 4.93 -5.27
CA GLY A 13 14.42 3.64 -5.95
C GLY A 13 13.58 3.62 -7.22
N THR A 14 13.91 2.67 -8.09
CA THR A 14 13.12 2.41 -9.28
C THR A 14 11.82 1.71 -8.90
N TRP A 15 10.70 2.24 -9.37
CA TRP A 15 9.38 1.66 -9.14
C TRP A 15 8.99 0.74 -10.29
N ALA A 16 8.51 -0.46 -9.98
CA ALA A 16 7.92 -1.36 -10.96
C ALA A 16 6.54 -0.85 -11.43
N ASP A 17 6.04 -1.40 -12.54
CA ASP A 17 4.66 -1.13 -12.96
C ASP A 17 3.65 -1.60 -11.91
N PHE A 18 2.53 -0.88 -11.82
CA PHE A 18 1.41 -1.29 -10.96
C PHE A 18 0.86 -2.64 -11.41
N ARG A 19 0.83 -3.60 -10.48
CA ARG A 19 0.19 -4.90 -10.67
C ARG A 19 -1.07 -5.00 -9.83
N LYS A 20 -2.16 -5.41 -10.47
CA LYS A 20 -3.43 -5.70 -9.82
C LYS A 20 -3.38 -7.05 -9.08
N SER A 21 -3.92 -7.11 -7.87
CA SER A 21 -4.05 -8.38 -7.14
C SER A 21 -5.00 -9.34 -7.87
N THR A 22 -4.64 -10.63 -7.94
CA THR A 22 -5.50 -11.68 -8.51
C THR A 22 -6.72 -12.00 -7.64
N PHE A 23 -6.74 -11.53 -6.38
CA PHE A 23 -7.89 -11.61 -5.47
C PHE A 23 -8.90 -10.45 -5.65
N SER A 24 -8.75 -9.65 -6.71
CA SER A 24 -9.64 -8.54 -7.05
C SER A 24 -11.04 -9.05 -7.49
N GLY A 25 -11.97 -9.16 -6.54
CA GLY A 25 -13.39 -9.46 -6.74
C GLY A 25 -14.32 -8.34 -6.24
N GLY A 26 -15.57 -8.65 -5.91
CA GLY A 26 -16.69 -7.71 -5.71
C GLY A 26 -16.61 -6.66 -4.58
N GLY A 27 -15.45 -6.39 -3.98
CA GLY A 27 -15.34 -5.53 -2.80
C GLY A 27 -14.17 -4.53 -2.80
N GLY A 28 -12.92 -4.98 -2.94
CA GLY A 28 -11.74 -4.13 -2.75
C GLY A 28 -10.57 -4.52 -3.64
N CYS A 29 -10.45 -3.86 -4.79
CA CYS A 29 -9.38 -4.11 -5.75
C CYS A 29 -8.26 -3.09 -5.51
N VAL A 30 -7.05 -3.60 -5.25
CA VAL A 30 -5.85 -2.76 -5.10
C VAL A 30 -4.81 -3.10 -6.17
N GLU A 31 -4.03 -2.09 -6.55
CA GLU A 31 -2.83 -2.24 -7.36
C GLU A 31 -1.61 -1.88 -6.53
N VAL A 32 -0.54 -2.66 -6.67
CA VAL A 32 0.71 -2.48 -5.93
C VAL A 32 1.86 -2.30 -6.92
N SER A 33 2.72 -1.32 -6.66
CA SER A 33 4.02 -1.12 -7.33
C SER A 33 5.12 -1.23 -6.28
N LEU A 34 6.11 -2.10 -6.51
CA LEU A 34 7.21 -2.32 -5.57
C LEU A 34 8.44 -1.52 -6.02
N SER A 35 9.20 -1.04 -5.04
CA SER A 35 10.51 -0.41 -5.25
C SER A 35 11.63 -1.44 -5.19
N ASP A 36 12.70 -1.21 -5.94
CA ASP A 36 13.98 -1.93 -5.78
C ASP A 36 14.64 -1.73 -4.40
N GLN A 37 14.22 -0.72 -3.63
CA GLN A 37 14.66 -0.50 -2.25
C GLN A 37 13.74 -1.16 -1.20
N GLY A 38 12.71 -1.90 -1.62
CA GLY A 38 11.83 -2.65 -0.71
C GLY A 38 10.58 -1.89 -0.23
N GLY A 39 10.39 -0.63 -0.63
CA GLY A 39 9.15 0.12 -0.44
C GLY A 39 8.00 -0.32 -1.35
N ALA A 40 6.81 0.22 -1.11
CA ALA A 40 5.61 -0.09 -1.89
C ALA A 40 4.70 1.13 -2.10
N ARG A 41 4.08 1.17 -3.28
CA ARG A 41 2.98 2.08 -3.60
C ARG A 41 1.69 1.30 -3.75
N VAL A 42 0.63 1.74 -3.09
CA VAL A 42 -0.69 1.11 -3.10
C VAL A 42 -1.74 2.12 -3.56
N ARG A 43 -2.61 1.71 -4.49
CA ARG A 43 -3.75 2.52 -4.92
C ARG A 43 -5.00 1.68 -5.17
N ASP A 44 -6.15 2.36 -5.12
CA ASP A 44 -7.44 1.74 -5.46
C ASP A 44 -7.54 1.56 -6.98
N THR A 45 -7.79 0.32 -7.41
CA THR A 45 -7.94 -0.02 -8.84
C THR A 45 -9.14 0.69 -9.49
N LYS A 46 -10.24 0.87 -8.75
CA LYS A 46 -11.50 1.45 -9.23
C LYS A 46 -11.34 2.93 -9.56
N SER A 47 -10.38 3.61 -8.93
CA SER A 47 -10.03 4.99 -9.27
C SER A 47 -9.34 5.12 -10.64
N LYS A 48 -9.07 4.01 -11.36
CA LYS A 48 -8.49 3.99 -12.72
C LYS A 48 -7.23 4.85 -12.85
N GLY A 49 -6.39 4.85 -11.82
CA GLY A 49 -5.15 5.64 -11.77
C GLY A 49 -5.32 7.12 -11.42
N GLN A 50 -6.53 7.59 -11.12
CA GLN A 50 -6.82 8.99 -10.74
C GLN A 50 -6.97 9.18 -9.22
N GLY A 51 -6.91 8.09 -8.45
CA GLY A 51 -7.03 8.11 -7.00
C GLY A 51 -5.71 8.37 -6.28
N PRO A 52 -5.74 8.61 -4.96
CA PRO A 52 -4.54 8.77 -4.17
C PRO A 52 -3.66 7.52 -4.23
N VAL A 53 -2.34 7.73 -4.15
CA VAL A 53 -1.33 6.68 -4.01
C VAL A 53 -0.76 6.77 -2.61
N LEU A 54 -0.86 5.69 -1.84
CA LEU A 54 -0.15 5.54 -0.57
C LEU A 54 1.25 5.02 -0.87
N GLU A 55 2.28 5.69 -0.37
CA GLU A 55 3.67 5.29 -0.50
C GLU A 55 4.21 4.89 0.87
N PHE A 56 4.89 3.75 0.91
CA PHE A 56 5.52 3.18 2.10
C PHE A 56 6.99 3.00 1.79
N ASN A 57 7.86 3.41 2.71
CA ASN A 57 9.26 3.02 2.66
C ASN A 57 9.43 1.54 3.03
N ALA A 58 10.66 1.02 2.95
CA ALA A 58 10.94 -0.38 3.21
C ALA A 58 10.53 -0.85 4.62
N GLU A 59 10.75 -0.03 5.64
CA GLU A 59 10.42 -0.35 7.04
C GLU A 59 8.90 -0.36 7.24
N GLU A 60 8.22 0.68 6.75
CA GLU A 60 6.76 0.81 6.84
C GLU A 60 6.05 -0.32 6.10
N TRP A 61 6.54 -0.70 4.91
CA TRP A 61 5.95 -1.79 4.14
C TRP A 61 6.14 -3.14 4.85
N SER A 62 7.31 -3.37 5.45
CA SER A 62 7.57 -4.55 6.27
C SER A 62 6.65 -4.63 7.48
N ALA A 63 6.51 -3.52 8.22
CA ALA A 63 5.62 -3.42 9.37
C ALA A 63 4.15 -3.64 8.98
N PHE A 64 3.69 -3.03 7.88
CA PHE A 64 2.34 -3.23 7.35
C PHE A 64 2.06 -4.70 7.04
N LEU A 65 2.98 -5.39 6.35
CA LEU A 65 2.82 -6.81 6.04
C LEU A 65 2.81 -7.69 7.30
N ALA A 66 3.63 -7.37 8.30
CA ALA A 66 3.64 -8.07 9.57
C ALA A 66 2.28 -7.95 10.29
N GLY A 67 1.75 -6.73 10.43
CA GLY A 67 0.45 -6.49 11.07
C GLY A 67 -0.70 -7.12 10.29
N ALA A 68 -0.67 -7.06 8.96
CA ALA A 68 -1.67 -7.71 8.10
C ALA A 68 -1.70 -9.23 8.27
N ARG A 69 -0.52 -9.87 8.37
CA ARG A 69 -0.41 -11.33 8.63
C ARG A 69 -0.84 -11.70 10.05
N ALA A 70 -0.60 -10.83 11.02
CA ALA A 70 -1.05 -11.00 12.39
C ALA A 70 -2.56 -10.75 12.56
N GLY A 71 -3.25 -10.26 11.51
CA GLY A 71 -4.70 -10.00 11.56
C GLY A 71 -5.07 -8.71 12.30
N GLU A 72 -4.12 -7.79 12.47
CA GLU A 72 -4.31 -6.56 13.25
C GLU A 72 -5.35 -5.60 12.65
N PHE A 73 -5.60 -5.72 11.35
CA PHE A 73 -6.54 -4.88 10.60
C PHE A 73 -7.92 -5.54 10.38
N GLY A 74 -8.26 -6.56 11.17
CA GLY A 74 -9.62 -7.13 11.18
C GLY A 74 -10.67 -6.07 11.52
N THR A 75 -11.93 -6.28 11.13
CA THR A 75 -13.02 -5.40 11.55
C THR A 75 -13.17 -5.49 13.08
N PRO A 76 -13.47 -4.39 13.78
CA PRO A 76 -13.83 -4.45 15.19
C PRO A 76 -14.92 -5.51 15.37
N HIS A 77 -14.71 -6.47 16.27
CA HIS A 77 -15.80 -7.33 16.72
C HIS A 77 -16.86 -6.43 17.37
N SER A 78 -18.08 -6.47 16.82
CA SER A 78 -19.27 -5.90 17.45
C SER A 78 -19.92 -6.96 18.34
#